data_AF-S4MZ53-F1
#
_entry.id   AF-S4MZ53-F1
#
_cell.length_a   1.000
_cell.length_b   1.000
_cell.length_c   1.000
_cell.angle_alpha   90.00
_cell.angle_beta   90.00
_cell.angle_gamma   90.00
#
_symmetry.space_group_name_H-M   'P 1'
#
loop_
_entity.id
_entity.type
_entity.pdbx_description
1 polymer ?
#
loop_
_entity_poly.entity_id
_entity_poly.type
_entity_poly.pdbx_seq_one_letter_code
_entity_poly.pdbx_strand_id
1 'polypeptide(L)'
;MHRDSVVLRRARFRRGAAALGFVALTAGTALTGAPAATAAGSAVLAGKTCTPTEGFSGCRLFDPTGAREEFQVPAGVTALDVRAWGQGGEGTPFANGGAGGYTAGTLSVTPGDAADLAVGVQRFG
;
A
#
# COMPACT_ATOMS: atom_id res chain seq x y z
N MET A 1 -2.42 -49.01 -39.00
CA MET A 1 -3.80 -49.48 -39.28
C MET A 1 -4.41 -49.95 -37.96
N HIS A 2 -5.69 -49.61 -37.70
CA HIS A 2 -6.56 -50.01 -36.55
C HIS A 2 -6.16 -49.38 -35.19
N ARG A 3 -6.85 -48.41 -34.55
CA ARG A 3 -8.26 -48.19 -34.15
C ARG A 3 -8.87 -49.31 -33.29
N ASP A 4 -9.02 -49.05 -31.99
CA ASP A 4 -10.25 -49.08 -31.15
C ASP A 4 -9.86 -48.63 -29.70
N SER A 5 -10.42 -47.62 -29.01
CA SER A 5 -11.79 -47.12 -28.73
C SER A 5 -12.43 -47.73 -27.47
N VAL A 6 -12.20 -47.18 -26.26
CA VAL A 6 -13.17 -47.25 -25.14
C VAL A 6 -13.23 -45.95 -24.32
N VAL A 7 -14.21 -45.12 -24.69
CA VAL A 7 -15.17 -44.37 -23.84
C VAL A 7 -14.66 -43.64 -22.57
N LEU A 8 -14.34 -42.34 -22.73
CA LEU A 8 -14.40 -41.36 -21.64
C LEU A 8 -15.86 -41.04 -21.27
N ARG A 9 -16.22 -41.24 -20.00
CA ARG A 9 -17.47 -40.75 -19.41
C ARG A 9 -17.46 -39.23 -19.34
N ARG A 10 -18.35 -38.63 -20.12
CA ARG A 10 -18.58 -37.18 -20.24
C ARG A 10 -19.30 -36.65 -19.00
N ALA A 11 -18.61 -35.90 -18.15
CA ALA A 11 -19.25 -34.98 -17.22
C ALA A 11 -19.71 -33.75 -18.01
N ARG A 12 -21.03 -33.60 -18.11
CA ARG A 12 -21.72 -32.52 -18.81
C ARG A 12 -21.83 -31.32 -17.85
N PHE A 13 -21.16 -30.21 -18.13
CA PHE A 13 -21.74 -28.90 -17.80
C PHE A 13 -21.72 -28.02 -19.03
N ARG A 14 -22.93 -27.59 -19.37
CA ARG A 14 -23.32 -27.05 -20.67
C ARG A 14 -22.86 -25.61 -20.80
N ARG A 15 -22.41 -25.33 -22.02
CA ARG A 15 -22.16 -24.02 -22.61
C ARG A 15 -23.39 -23.11 -22.52
N GLY A 16 -23.14 -21.83 -22.29
CA GLY A 16 -24.00 -20.73 -22.70
C GLY A 16 -23.49 -19.44 -22.07
N ALA A 17 -23.38 -18.31 -22.73
CA ALA A 17 -23.37 -17.94 -24.14
C ALA A 17 -22.73 -16.54 -24.13
N ALA A 18 -21.80 -16.29 -25.05
CA ALA A 18 -21.33 -14.93 -25.28
C ALA A 18 -22.51 -14.11 -25.82
N ALA A 19 -22.79 -12.97 -25.19
CA ALA A 19 -23.62 -11.93 -25.76
C ALA A 19 -23.03 -10.58 -25.34
N LEU A 20 -22.28 -9.99 -26.29
CA LEU A 20 -21.97 -8.57 -26.33
C LEU A 20 -23.28 -7.80 -26.38
N GLY A 21 -23.49 -6.88 -25.44
CA GLY A 21 -24.64 -5.98 -25.43
C GLY A 21 -24.23 -4.62 -24.89
N PHE A 22 -23.72 -3.75 -25.76
CA PHE A 22 -23.71 -2.31 -25.50
C PHE A 22 -25.13 -1.78 -25.75
N VAL A 23 -25.82 -1.38 -24.68
CA VAL A 23 -27.00 -0.52 -24.77
C VAL A 23 -26.75 0.66 -23.84
N ALA A 24 -26.37 1.78 -24.42
CA ALA A 24 -26.44 3.08 -23.78
C ALA A 24 -27.80 3.70 -24.12
N LEU A 25 -28.65 3.97 -23.13
CA LEU A 25 -29.50 5.16 -23.14
C LEU A 25 -30.03 5.50 -21.73
N THR A 26 -30.05 6.80 -21.51
CA THR A 26 -30.15 7.59 -20.29
C THR A 26 -31.55 7.72 -19.70
N ALA A 27 -31.68 7.61 -18.37
CA ALA A 27 -32.59 8.43 -17.53
C ALA A 27 -32.25 8.18 -16.05
N GLY A 28 -32.06 9.26 -15.29
CA GLY A 28 -31.49 9.22 -13.95
C GLY A 28 -32.43 8.79 -12.83
N THR A 29 -31.82 8.22 -11.78
CA THR A 29 -32.19 8.39 -10.38
C THR A 29 -30.91 8.31 -9.57
N ALA A 30 -30.72 9.30 -8.70
CA ALA A 30 -29.54 9.51 -7.88
C ALA A 30 -29.45 8.52 -6.70
N LEU A 31 -28.23 8.42 -6.15
CA LEU A 31 -27.85 7.95 -4.80
C LEU A 31 -27.85 6.44 -4.57
N THR A 32 -26.67 5.83 -4.62
CA THR A 32 -25.95 5.40 -3.41
C THR A 32 -24.49 5.15 -3.77
N GLY A 33 -23.59 5.83 -3.08
CA GLY A 33 -22.17 5.88 -3.39
C GLY A 33 -21.53 4.50 -3.37
N ALA A 34 -20.59 4.30 -4.31
CA ALA A 34 -19.54 3.32 -4.10
C ALA A 34 -18.96 3.54 -2.69
N PRO A 35 -18.73 2.47 -1.89
CA PRO A 35 -18.05 2.67 -0.64
C PRO A 35 -16.70 3.27 -1.01
N ALA A 36 -16.46 4.51 -0.59
CA ALA A 36 -15.10 4.99 -0.47
C ALA A 36 -14.39 3.88 0.30
N ALA A 37 -13.40 3.25 -0.34
CA ALA A 37 -12.46 2.41 0.38
C ALA A 37 -11.99 3.30 1.52
N THR A 38 -12.53 3.06 2.71
CA THR A 38 -12.06 3.72 3.92
C THR A 38 -10.66 3.18 3.99
N ALA A 39 -9.68 4.00 3.58
CA ALA A 39 -8.28 3.70 3.76
C ALA A 39 -8.20 3.25 5.21
N ALA A 40 -8.00 1.95 5.43
CA ALA A 40 -7.91 1.42 6.76
C ALA A 40 -6.77 2.23 7.38
N GLY A 41 -7.13 3.15 8.29
CA GLY A 41 -6.16 3.99 8.94
C GLY A 41 -5.15 3.04 9.54
N SER A 42 -3.89 3.19 9.16
CA SER A 42 -2.93 2.16 9.50
C SER A 42 -2.88 1.96 11.01
N ALA A 43 -3.06 0.71 11.45
CA ALA A 43 -3.03 0.37 12.85
C ALA A 43 -1.68 0.73 13.49
N VAL A 44 -0.61 0.76 12.70
CA VAL A 44 0.75 1.10 13.15
C VAL A 44 0.89 2.61 13.40
N LEU A 45 0.27 3.42 12.56
CA LEU A 45 0.31 4.89 12.66
C LEU A 45 -0.92 5.47 13.39
N ALA A 46 -1.76 4.62 13.98
CA ALA A 46 -2.96 5.07 14.68
C ALA A 46 -2.62 6.07 15.79
N GLY A 47 -3.22 7.26 15.71
CA GLY A 47 -2.97 8.35 16.66
C GLY A 47 -1.62 9.06 16.50
N LYS A 48 -0.81 8.72 15.49
CA LYS A 48 0.40 9.49 15.15
C LYS A 48 0.03 10.68 14.28
N THR A 49 0.29 11.87 14.81
CA THR A 49 0.19 13.12 14.05
C THR A 49 1.51 13.41 13.37
N CYS A 50 1.44 13.75 12.09
CA CYS A 50 2.57 14.27 11.35
C CYS A 50 2.55 15.80 11.45
N THR A 51 3.53 16.38 12.12
CA THR A 51 3.69 17.84 12.18
C THR A 51 4.89 18.23 11.32
N PRO A 52 4.72 19.10 10.32
CA PRO A 52 5.85 19.56 9.52
C PRO A 52 6.84 20.33 10.39
N THR A 53 8.11 20.12 10.11
CA THR A 53 9.21 20.89 10.71
C THR A 53 9.17 22.32 10.21
N GLU A 54 9.63 23.27 11.02
CA GLU A 54 9.76 24.67 10.59
C GLU A 54 10.57 24.75 9.28
N GLY A 55 10.05 25.51 8.32
CA GLY A 55 10.61 25.60 6.96
C GLY A 55 10.07 24.56 5.97
N PHE A 56 9.25 23.62 6.41
CA PHE A 56 8.55 22.65 5.56
C PHE A 56 7.03 22.86 5.63
N SER A 57 6.34 22.64 4.51
CA SER A 57 4.91 22.89 4.37
C SER A 57 4.04 21.63 4.40
N GLY A 58 4.66 20.45 4.36
CA GLY A 58 3.96 19.17 4.27
C GLY A 58 4.60 18.11 5.15
N CYS A 59 3.78 17.17 5.62
CA CYS A 59 4.21 16.04 6.43
C CYS A 59 3.40 14.81 6.01
N ARG A 60 4.10 13.69 5.78
CA ARG A 60 3.50 12.40 5.40
C ARG A 60 4.15 11.29 6.23
N LEU A 61 3.33 10.39 6.76
CA LEU A 61 3.79 9.17 7.41
C LEU A 61 3.61 8.00 6.45
N PHE A 62 4.49 7.01 6.57
CA PHE A 62 4.49 5.80 5.75
C PHE A 62 4.47 4.58 6.64
N ASP A 63 3.75 3.56 6.18
CA ASP A 63 3.59 2.32 6.91
C ASP A 63 4.78 1.39 6.70
N PRO A 64 5.18 0.62 7.73
CA PRO A 64 6.19 -0.40 7.58
C PRO A 64 5.60 -1.57 6.79
N THR A 65 5.77 -1.53 5.47
CA THR A 65 5.30 -2.60 4.57
C THR A 65 6.36 -3.67 4.34
N GLY A 66 7.63 -3.38 4.64
CA GLY A 66 8.76 -4.26 4.37
C GLY A 66 9.08 -4.40 2.88
N ALA A 67 8.35 -3.68 2.02
CA ALA A 67 8.54 -3.64 0.58
C ALA A 67 9.04 -2.25 0.15
N ARG A 68 9.44 -2.14 -1.12
CA ARG A 68 9.72 -0.85 -1.74
C ARG A 68 8.43 -0.28 -2.31
N GLU A 69 8.24 1.02 -2.12
CA GLU A 69 7.15 1.82 -2.65
C GLU A 69 7.74 3.02 -3.39
N GLU A 70 7.07 3.45 -4.45
CA GLU A 70 7.49 4.62 -5.21
C GLU A 70 6.97 5.90 -4.53
N PHE A 71 7.87 6.80 -4.17
CA PHE A 71 7.54 8.14 -3.68
C PHE A 71 7.86 9.19 -4.74
N GLN A 72 6.83 9.93 -5.17
CA GLN A 72 6.99 11.07 -6.07
C GLN A 72 7.23 12.36 -5.28
N VAL A 73 8.32 13.06 -5.60
CA VAL A 73 8.63 14.36 -5.01
C VAL A 73 7.60 15.39 -5.51
N PRO A 74 6.90 16.11 -4.61
CA PRO A 74 5.93 17.12 -5.03
C PRO A 74 6.58 18.24 -5.85
N ALA A 75 5.82 18.81 -6.78
CA ALA A 75 6.30 19.94 -7.58
C ALA A 75 6.70 21.13 -6.69
N GLY A 76 7.82 21.76 -7.02
CA GLY A 76 8.38 22.89 -6.27
C GLY A 76 9.11 22.50 -4.97
N VAL A 77 9.19 21.22 -4.61
CA VAL A 77 9.93 20.76 -3.43
C VAL A 77 11.36 20.38 -3.84
N THR A 78 12.34 21.05 -3.22
CA THR A 78 13.78 20.83 -3.47
C THR A 78 14.50 20.18 -2.27
N ALA A 79 13.80 20.05 -1.14
CA ALA A 79 14.31 19.44 0.07
C ALA A 79 13.21 18.67 0.80
N LEU A 80 13.55 17.52 1.37
CA LEU A 80 12.68 16.71 2.22
C LEU A 80 13.31 16.57 3.61
N ASP A 81 12.53 16.81 4.66
CA ASP A 81 12.89 16.41 6.02
C ASP A 81 12.49 14.94 6.22
N VAL A 82 13.47 14.06 6.33
CA VAL A 82 13.26 12.62 6.48
C VAL A 82 13.52 12.24 7.92
N ARG A 83 12.56 11.53 8.54
CA ARG A 83 12.66 11.04 9.90
C ARG A 83 12.27 9.57 9.94
N ALA A 84 13.11 8.77 10.56
CA ALA A 84 12.94 7.33 10.67
C ALA A 84 13.06 6.89 12.13
N TRP A 85 12.16 5.99 12.54
CA TRP A 85 12.15 5.36 13.85
C TRP A 85 12.30 3.86 13.66
N GLY A 86 13.34 3.30 14.26
CA GLY A 86 13.54 1.86 14.35
C GLY A 86 12.65 1.27 15.44
N GLN A 87 12.23 0.02 15.24
CA GLN A 87 11.49 -0.72 16.24
C GLN A 87 12.35 -0.95 17.50
N GLY A 88 11.73 -0.87 18.67
CA GLY A 88 12.35 -1.19 19.95
C GLY A 88 12.42 -2.69 20.21
N GLY A 89 13.44 -3.15 20.93
CA GLY A 89 13.59 -4.57 21.26
C GLY A 89 12.41 -5.10 22.09
N GLU A 90 12.15 -6.40 21.99
CA GLU A 90 11.18 -7.06 22.87
C GLU A 90 11.76 -7.21 24.29
N GLY A 91 10.92 -6.98 25.29
CA GLY A 91 11.29 -7.19 26.69
C GLY A 91 11.18 -8.66 27.11
N THR A 92 11.62 -8.93 28.32
CA THR A 92 11.42 -10.20 29.03
C THR A 92 10.66 -9.93 30.33
N PRO A 93 10.20 -10.96 31.06
CA PRO A 93 9.61 -10.77 32.38
C PRO A 93 10.53 -10.07 33.40
N PHE A 94 11.84 -10.01 33.12
CA PHE A 94 12.85 -9.48 34.03
C PHE A 94 13.54 -8.21 33.53
N ALA A 95 13.29 -7.79 32.29
CA ALA A 95 13.95 -6.63 31.69
C ALA A 95 13.13 -6.02 30.55
N ASN A 96 13.13 -4.69 30.46
CA ASN A 96 12.53 -3.98 29.35
C ASN A 96 13.42 -4.12 28.10
N GLY A 97 12.78 -4.21 26.93
CA GLY A 97 13.49 -4.09 25.65
C GLY A 97 13.88 -2.64 25.37
N GLY A 98 14.85 -2.45 24.46
CA GLY A 98 15.31 -1.11 24.08
C GLY A 98 14.26 -0.31 23.31
N ALA A 99 14.33 1.03 23.34
CA ALA A 99 13.32 1.90 22.73
C ALA A 99 13.36 1.96 21.18
N GLY A 100 14.42 1.45 20.55
CA GLY A 100 14.67 1.59 19.12
C GLY A 100 15.51 2.83 18.79
N GLY A 101 15.89 2.96 17.52
CA GLY A 101 16.72 4.07 17.03
C GLY A 101 15.89 5.22 16.45
N TYR A 102 16.43 6.43 16.46
CA TYR A 102 15.89 7.57 15.71
C TYR A 102 16.97 8.12 14.79
N THR A 103 16.60 8.46 13.56
CA THR A 103 17.48 9.14 12.61
C THR A 103 16.69 10.18 11.86
N ALA A 104 17.29 11.35 11.65
CA ALA A 104 16.70 12.43 10.88
C ALA A 104 17.74 13.11 10.01
N GLY A 105 17.30 13.68 8.90
CA GLY A 105 18.14 14.45 8.01
C GLY A 105 17.36 15.10 6.88
N THR A 106 17.99 16.10 6.28
CA THR A 106 17.44 16.77 5.10
C THR A 106 18.03 16.15 3.84
N LEU A 107 17.16 15.69 2.94
CA LEU A 107 17.52 15.16 1.64
C LEU A 107 17.24 16.22 0.56
N SER A 108 18.26 16.62 -0.19
CA SER A 108 18.08 17.44 -1.40
C SER A 108 17.49 16.58 -2.52
N VAL A 109 16.45 17.10 -3.17
CA VAL A 109 15.70 16.38 -4.23
C VAL A 109 15.43 17.30 -5.41
N THR A 110 15.19 16.71 -6.58
CA THR A 110 14.66 17.45 -7.73
C THR A 110 13.13 17.37 -7.72
N PRO A 111 12.42 18.48 -7.96
CA PRO A 111 10.97 18.45 -8.11
C PRO A 111 10.52 17.47 -9.20
N GLY A 112 9.61 16.57 -8.86
CA GLY A 112 9.06 15.58 -9.81
C GLY A 112 9.91 14.32 -10.00
N ASP A 113 11.05 14.19 -9.31
CA ASP A 113 11.79 12.93 -9.29
C ASP A 113 11.01 11.85 -8.53
N ALA A 114 11.21 10.61 -8.98
CA ALA A 114 10.72 9.42 -8.30
C ALA A 114 11.84 8.83 -7.43
N ALA A 115 11.50 8.45 -6.20
CA ALA A 115 12.42 7.85 -5.25
C ALA A 115 11.84 6.55 -4.69
N ASP A 116 12.71 5.53 -4.55
CA ASP A 116 12.40 4.31 -3.83
C ASP A 116 12.31 4.59 -2.32
N LEU A 117 11.14 4.35 -1.73
CA LEU A 117 10.93 4.37 -0.29
C LEU A 117 10.76 2.94 0.22
N ALA A 118 11.53 2.55 1.22
CA ALA A 118 11.35 1.26 1.89
C ALA A 118 11.31 1.46 3.40
N VAL A 119 10.20 1.07 4.02
CA VAL A 119 10.06 1.09 5.48
C VAL A 119 10.14 -0.35 5.98
N GLY A 120 11.21 -0.63 6.73
CA GLY A 120 11.48 -1.97 7.24
C GLY A 120 10.45 -2.45 8.27
N VAL A 121 10.27 -3.77 8.34
CA VAL A 121 9.46 -4.46 9.36
C VAL A 121 10.34 -5.35 10.21
N GLN A 122 9.99 -5.55 11.49
CA GLN A 122 10.61 -6.65 12.22
C GLN A 122 10.07 -8.01 11.71
N ARG A 123 10.99 -8.89 11.32
CA ARG A 123 10.71 -10.31 11.07
C ARG A 123 11.56 -11.15 11.99
N PHE A 124 10.89 -11.91 12.85
CA PHE A 124 11.49 -13.00 13.60
C PHE A 124 11.28 -14.27 12.77
N GLY A 125 12.38 -14.94 12.45
CA GLY A 125 12.39 -16.25 11.79
C GLY A 125 12.34 -17.38 12.81
#